data_AF-A0A6G7C0D8-F1
#
_entry.id   AF-A0A6G7C0D8-F1
#
_cell.length_a   1.000
_cell.length_b   1.000
_cell.length_c   1.000
_cell.angle_alpha   90.00
_cell.angle_beta   90.00
_cell.angle_gamma   90.00
#
_symmetry.space_group_name_H-M   'P 1'
#
loop_
_entity.id
_entity.type
_entity.pdbx_description
1 polymer ?
#
loop_
_entity_poly.entity_id
_entity_poly.type
_entity_poly.pdbx_seq_one_letter_code
_entity_poly.pdbx_strand_id
1 'polypeptide(L)'
;MITTEIQNIFEFISFLDSNKKNYIGKYLPICEELEKLIGQRNQLKPHDNYRDKQQYDVLQKEISPKFEILLSKVYHPVMDKLAELDIWSGDRALASISNYVSSAAINFKSTFESVDVPIIIAYKNKYLNFRKETNSNFLTLELVFSLLDRDLKELFDYFKDSDEDEFNALMAELIQCNSLEEAMRLHQENPSQNKRFSIPSLNVPNAANENSEQIIEIDRYGMLTHPVKKTKSSFEEAIYRIKLLKRFIENNNGNRAFKSPENQNESAFQLVFKSICSDSIWDINSEVNNGRGPVDFTVSKGANDKTVIELKLAKSSKLKQNLQYQVDIYKKANRTDQSVIAILHFNKAEHNRAVKILKELKLDKLKNIILIDGEEKPSASNVKNTD
;
A
#
# COMPACT_ATOMS: atom_id res chain seq x y z
N MET A 1 -0.96 -34.49 16.35
CA MET A 1 -0.81 -34.67 14.88
C MET A 1 -0.79 -33.29 14.19
N ILE A 2 0.24 -33.01 13.39
CA ILE A 2 0.32 -31.76 12.60
C ILE A 2 -0.79 -31.73 11.54
N THR A 3 -1.64 -30.68 11.57
CA THR A 3 -2.74 -30.51 10.62
C THR A 3 -2.22 -30.17 9.21
N THR A 4 -3.05 -30.40 8.19
CA THR A 4 -2.72 -30.06 6.80
C THR A 4 -2.35 -28.59 6.65
N GLU A 5 -3.03 -27.68 7.34
CA GLU A 5 -2.76 -26.25 7.24
C GLU A 5 -1.39 -25.86 7.81
N ILE A 6 -0.98 -26.49 8.91
CA ILE A 6 0.37 -26.30 9.46
C ILE A 6 1.42 -26.94 8.54
N GLN A 7 1.12 -28.09 7.92
CA GLN A 7 2.00 -28.71 6.94
C GLN A 7 2.22 -27.79 5.73
N ASN A 8 1.19 -27.10 5.24
CA ASN A 8 1.32 -26.13 4.15
C ASN A 8 2.22 -24.96 4.55
N ILE A 9 2.07 -24.42 5.76
CA ILE A 9 2.96 -23.37 6.30
C ILE A 9 4.42 -23.88 6.34
N PHE A 10 4.63 -25.09 6.83
CA PHE A 10 5.95 -25.72 6.88
C PHE A 10 6.57 -25.92 5.50
N GLU A 11 5.77 -26.33 4.52
CA GLU A 11 6.22 -26.48 3.14
C GLU A 11 6.64 -25.13 2.55
N PHE A 12 5.88 -24.07 2.82
CA PHE A 12 6.25 -22.72 2.42
C PHE A 12 7.57 -22.26 3.07
N ILE A 13 7.75 -22.48 4.37
CA ILE A 13 9.01 -22.17 5.07
C ILE A 13 10.19 -22.95 4.47
N SER A 14 9.99 -24.23 4.15
CA SER A 14 11.01 -25.05 3.47
C SER A 14 11.34 -24.53 2.07
N PHE A 15 10.36 -24.03 1.33
CA PHE A 15 10.59 -23.37 0.04
C PHE A 15 11.47 -22.13 0.19
N LEU A 16 11.19 -21.26 1.19
CA LEU A 16 12.00 -20.08 1.45
C LEU A 16 13.45 -20.46 1.80
N ASP A 17 13.63 -21.41 2.71
CA ASP A 17 14.96 -21.87 3.14
C ASP A 17 15.75 -22.52 1.99
N SER A 18 15.09 -23.31 1.15
CA SER A 18 15.71 -23.93 -0.03
C SER A 18 16.23 -22.91 -1.05
N ASN A 19 15.55 -21.75 -1.15
CA ASN A 19 15.96 -20.67 -2.04
C ASN A 19 16.90 -19.65 -1.38
N LYS A 20 17.07 -19.70 -0.05
CA LYS A 20 17.83 -18.74 0.77
C LYS A 20 19.22 -18.42 0.20
N LYS A 21 19.99 -19.44 -0.18
CA LYS A 21 21.34 -19.24 -0.72
C LYS A 21 21.35 -18.43 -2.02
N ASN A 22 20.38 -18.68 -2.91
CA ASN A 22 20.23 -17.90 -4.15
C ASN A 22 19.77 -16.48 -3.83
N TYR A 23 18.82 -16.34 -2.89
CA TYR A 23 18.32 -15.04 -2.48
C TYR A 23 19.43 -14.15 -1.92
N ILE A 24 20.24 -14.67 -1.01
CA ILE A 24 21.40 -13.98 -0.44
C ILE A 24 22.46 -13.69 -1.50
N GLY A 25 22.88 -14.71 -2.25
CA GLY A 25 24.03 -14.56 -3.15
C GLY A 25 23.74 -13.79 -4.44
N LYS A 26 22.50 -13.82 -4.93
CA LYS A 26 22.15 -13.25 -6.25
C LYS A 26 21.22 -12.05 -6.19
N TYR A 27 20.24 -12.05 -5.28
CA TYR A 27 19.16 -11.06 -5.33
C TYR A 27 19.28 -9.97 -4.27
N LEU A 28 19.86 -10.24 -3.09
CA LEU A 28 20.17 -9.17 -2.12
C LEU A 28 21.09 -8.09 -2.69
N PRO A 29 22.20 -8.40 -3.41
CA PRO A 29 23.03 -7.36 -4.01
C PRO A 29 22.26 -6.50 -5.01
N ILE A 30 21.31 -7.09 -5.76
CA ILE A 30 20.43 -6.36 -6.69
C ILE A 30 19.50 -5.43 -5.90
N CYS A 31 18.97 -5.87 -4.76
CA CYS A 31 18.15 -5.03 -3.89
C CYS A 31 18.96 -3.84 -3.38
N GLU A 32 20.16 -4.07 -2.83
CA GLU A 32 21.03 -3.00 -2.33
C GLU A 32 21.40 -1.98 -3.42
N GLU A 33 21.68 -2.45 -4.63
CA GLU A 33 21.96 -1.59 -5.77
C GLU A 33 20.71 -0.80 -6.18
N LEU A 34 19.55 -1.46 -6.24
CA LEU A 34 18.29 -0.82 -6.57
C LEU A 34 17.92 0.27 -5.55
N GLU A 35 18.17 0.04 -4.27
CA GLU A 35 17.97 1.02 -3.20
C GLU A 35 18.81 2.27 -3.41
N LYS A 36 20.08 2.10 -3.73
CA LYS A 36 20.99 3.23 -4.03
C LYS A 36 20.51 4.00 -5.25
N LEU A 37 20.13 3.31 -6.33
CA LEU A 37 19.65 3.93 -7.55
C LEU A 37 18.32 4.67 -7.34
N ILE A 38 17.39 4.06 -6.62
CA ILE A 38 16.10 4.68 -6.26
C ILE A 38 16.34 5.90 -5.37
N GLY A 39 17.22 5.80 -4.38
CA GLY A 39 17.59 6.92 -3.50
C GLY A 39 18.17 8.09 -4.29
N GLN A 40 19.12 7.84 -5.19
CA GLN A 40 19.67 8.85 -6.09
C GLN A 40 18.59 9.46 -7.00
N ARG A 41 17.73 8.63 -7.58
CA ARG A 41 16.64 9.07 -8.45
C ARG A 41 15.66 9.97 -7.70
N ASN A 42 15.33 9.64 -6.46
CA ASN A 42 14.36 10.37 -5.65
C ASN A 42 14.87 11.76 -5.20
N GLN A 43 16.19 12.00 -5.22
CA GLN A 43 16.78 13.31 -4.94
C GLN A 43 16.69 14.28 -6.14
N LEU A 44 16.45 13.74 -7.34
CA LEU A 44 16.36 14.54 -8.55
C LEU A 44 15.03 15.28 -8.61
N LYS A 45 15.06 16.46 -9.22
CA LYS A 45 13.85 17.23 -9.57
C LYS A 45 13.70 17.27 -11.08
N PRO A 46 13.39 16.12 -11.72
CA PRO A 46 13.35 16.00 -13.18
C PRO A 46 12.30 16.89 -13.85
N HIS A 47 11.38 17.46 -13.08
CA HIS A 47 10.36 18.38 -13.56
C HIS A 47 10.77 19.86 -13.42
N ASP A 48 11.79 20.16 -12.62
CA ASP A 48 12.26 21.54 -12.38
C ASP A 48 13.35 21.94 -13.38
N ASN A 49 14.19 20.98 -13.81
CA ASN A 49 15.27 21.26 -14.75
C ASN A 49 15.63 20.06 -15.65
N TYR A 50 16.09 20.37 -16.86
CA TYR A 50 16.38 19.36 -17.88
C TYR A 50 17.57 18.46 -17.53
N ARG A 51 18.51 18.90 -16.68
CA ARG A 51 19.68 18.10 -16.28
C ARG A 51 19.24 16.95 -15.37
N ASP A 52 18.43 17.27 -14.38
CA ASP A 52 17.81 16.27 -13.50
C ASP A 52 16.88 15.33 -14.29
N LYS A 53 16.16 15.84 -15.30
CA LYS A 53 15.34 14.98 -16.18
C LYS A 53 16.18 13.94 -16.92
N GLN A 54 17.29 14.38 -17.52
CA GLN A 54 18.19 13.49 -18.24
C GLN A 54 18.83 12.47 -17.29
N GLN A 55 19.24 12.89 -16.10
CA GLN A 55 19.79 11.99 -15.10
C GLN A 55 18.75 11.00 -14.58
N TYR A 56 17.51 11.45 -14.36
CA TYR A 56 16.39 10.58 -13.99
C TYR A 56 16.14 9.51 -15.05
N ASP A 57 16.14 9.88 -16.34
CA ASP A 57 15.93 8.92 -17.43
C ASP A 57 17.04 7.89 -17.53
N VAL A 58 18.29 8.28 -17.22
CA VAL A 58 19.42 7.35 -17.13
C VAL A 58 19.23 6.38 -15.97
N LEU A 59 18.96 6.88 -14.76
CA LEU A 59 18.73 6.04 -13.58
C LEU A 59 17.53 5.11 -13.77
N GLN A 60 16.44 5.59 -14.39
CA GLN A 60 15.24 4.78 -14.60
C GLN A 60 15.49 3.63 -15.59
N LYS A 61 16.33 3.83 -16.62
CA LYS A 61 16.76 2.76 -17.53
C LYS A 61 17.60 1.70 -16.84
N GLU A 62 18.30 2.06 -15.77
CA GLU A 62 19.09 1.13 -14.97
C GLU A 62 18.23 0.40 -13.92
N ILE A 63 17.29 1.09 -13.28
CA ILE A 63 16.38 0.56 -12.26
C ILE A 63 15.42 -0.48 -12.87
N SER A 64 14.84 -0.19 -14.04
CA SER A 64 13.71 -0.99 -14.55
C SER A 64 14.08 -2.47 -14.77
N PRO A 65 15.19 -2.83 -15.45
CA PRO A 65 15.57 -4.24 -15.62
C PRO A 65 15.87 -4.98 -14.31
N LYS A 66 16.45 -4.29 -13.33
CA LYS A 66 16.77 -4.88 -12.02
C LYS A 66 15.49 -5.19 -11.23
N PHE A 67 14.51 -4.31 -11.29
CA PHE A 67 13.20 -4.55 -10.68
C PHE A 67 12.46 -5.73 -11.32
N GLU A 68 12.48 -5.84 -12.65
CA GLU A 68 11.91 -6.98 -13.38
C GLU A 68 12.56 -8.32 -13.00
N ILE A 69 13.87 -8.33 -12.72
CA ILE A 69 14.56 -9.51 -12.20
C ILE A 69 13.99 -9.90 -10.83
N LEU A 70 13.82 -8.95 -9.91
CA LEU A 70 13.28 -9.23 -8.58
C LEU A 70 11.82 -9.71 -8.66
N LEU A 71 11.00 -9.10 -9.52
CA LEU A 71 9.63 -9.54 -9.75
C LEU A 71 9.58 -10.99 -10.24
N SER A 72 10.30 -11.29 -11.31
CA SER A 72 10.25 -12.60 -11.97
C SER A 72 10.96 -13.71 -11.20
N LYS A 73 11.98 -13.40 -10.39
CA LYS A 73 12.82 -14.39 -9.73
C LYS A 73 12.62 -14.51 -8.23
N VAL A 74 11.93 -13.55 -7.61
CA VAL A 74 11.69 -13.53 -6.16
C VAL A 74 10.22 -13.37 -5.87
N TYR A 75 9.59 -12.27 -6.30
CA TYR A 75 8.20 -11.97 -5.96
C TYR A 75 7.23 -13.05 -6.47
N HIS A 76 7.21 -13.30 -7.79
CA HIS A 76 6.29 -14.25 -8.39
C HIS A 76 6.50 -15.67 -7.82
N PRO A 77 7.71 -16.22 -7.73
CA PRO A 77 7.91 -17.53 -7.12
C PRO A 77 7.39 -17.65 -5.68
N VAL A 78 7.54 -16.60 -4.86
CA VAL A 78 7.03 -16.60 -3.48
C VAL A 78 5.50 -16.55 -3.46
N MET A 79 4.88 -15.67 -4.25
CA MET A 79 3.43 -15.56 -4.32
C MET A 79 2.77 -16.79 -4.94
N ASP A 80 3.39 -17.35 -5.99
CA ASP A 80 2.93 -18.57 -6.66
C ASP A 80 2.98 -19.74 -5.68
N LYS A 81 4.03 -19.86 -4.86
CA LYS A 81 4.10 -20.93 -3.85
C LYS A 81 3.07 -20.74 -2.73
N LEU A 82 2.80 -19.51 -2.31
CA LEU A 82 1.71 -19.23 -1.36
C LEU A 82 0.33 -19.62 -1.92
N ALA A 83 0.11 -19.36 -3.22
CA ALA A 83 -1.12 -19.76 -3.90
C ALA A 83 -1.22 -21.27 -4.10
N GLU A 84 -0.13 -21.93 -4.50
CA GLU A 84 -0.05 -23.39 -4.67
C GLU A 84 -0.42 -24.14 -3.39
N LEU A 85 -0.06 -23.58 -2.23
CA LEU A 85 -0.32 -24.16 -0.91
C LEU A 85 -1.66 -23.72 -0.29
N ASP A 86 -2.51 -23.03 -1.06
CA ASP A 86 -3.79 -22.46 -0.62
C ASP A 86 -3.70 -21.49 0.57
N ILE A 87 -2.48 -21.02 0.91
CA ILE A 87 -2.25 -20.02 1.95
C ILE A 87 -2.73 -18.64 1.47
N TRP A 88 -2.55 -18.37 0.18
CA TRP A 88 -3.01 -17.13 -0.46
C TRP A 88 -4.03 -17.42 -1.56
N SER A 89 -5.23 -16.86 -1.45
CA SER A 89 -6.31 -17.08 -2.42
C SER A 89 -6.25 -16.20 -3.68
N GLY A 90 -5.12 -15.52 -3.91
CA GLY A 90 -5.01 -14.52 -4.98
C GLY A 90 -5.68 -13.19 -4.64
N ASP A 91 -6.14 -13.01 -3.40
CA ASP A 91 -6.79 -11.78 -2.98
C ASP A 91 -5.79 -10.62 -2.98
N ARG A 92 -6.22 -9.48 -3.50
CA ARG A 92 -5.32 -8.33 -3.65
C ARG A 92 -5.06 -7.58 -2.34
N ALA A 93 -5.70 -7.93 -1.22
CA ALA A 93 -5.42 -7.32 0.08
C ALA A 93 -4.41 -8.16 0.89
N LEU A 94 -4.05 -9.35 0.38
CA LEU A 94 -3.27 -10.38 1.06
C LEU A 94 -3.88 -10.81 2.40
N ALA A 95 -5.16 -10.50 2.62
CA ALA A 95 -5.85 -10.79 3.87
C ALA A 95 -6.05 -12.30 4.05
N SER A 96 -6.12 -13.06 2.96
CA SER A 96 -6.21 -14.52 3.03
C SER A 96 -4.98 -15.16 3.67
N ILE A 97 -3.78 -14.62 3.47
CA ILE A 97 -2.55 -15.11 4.12
C ILE A 97 -2.72 -15.09 5.63
N SER A 98 -3.11 -13.93 6.16
CA SER A 98 -3.27 -13.75 7.61
C SER A 98 -4.40 -14.60 8.16
N ASN A 99 -5.56 -14.58 7.50
CA ASN A 99 -6.70 -15.38 7.91
C ASN A 99 -6.35 -16.88 7.95
N TYR A 100 -5.58 -17.35 6.97
CA TYR A 100 -5.12 -18.73 6.90
C TYR A 100 -4.20 -19.06 8.07
N VAL A 101 -3.12 -18.30 8.25
CA VAL A 101 -2.10 -18.57 9.27
C VAL A 101 -2.70 -18.50 10.68
N SER A 102 -3.47 -17.45 11.00
CA SER A 102 -4.12 -17.33 12.31
C SER A 102 -5.13 -18.45 12.57
N SER A 103 -5.94 -18.82 11.57
CA SER A 103 -6.91 -19.92 11.73
C SER A 103 -6.20 -21.26 11.94
N ALA A 104 -5.14 -21.53 11.17
CA ALA A 104 -4.30 -22.72 11.33
C ALA A 104 -3.67 -22.77 12.73
N ALA A 105 -3.14 -21.64 13.20
CA ALA A 105 -2.54 -21.53 14.53
C ALA A 105 -3.54 -21.77 15.65
N ILE A 106 -4.71 -21.13 15.62
CA ILE A 106 -5.76 -21.31 16.63
C ILE A 106 -6.19 -22.77 16.72
N ASN A 107 -6.43 -23.40 15.58
CA ASN A 107 -6.82 -24.81 15.54
C ASN A 107 -5.70 -25.69 16.14
N PHE A 108 -4.47 -25.52 15.65
CA PHE A 108 -3.35 -26.36 16.05
C PHE A 108 -2.99 -26.24 17.55
N LYS A 109 -3.11 -25.05 18.15
CA LYS A 109 -2.92 -24.85 19.60
C LYS A 109 -3.82 -25.75 20.45
N SER A 110 -4.97 -26.17 19.93
CA SER A 110 -5.91 -27.04 20.64
C SER A 110 -5.76 -28.53 20.33
N THR A 111 -4.99 -28.90 19.30
CA THR A 111 -4.94 -30.27 18.77
C THR A 111 -3.53 -30.89 18.72
N PHE A 112 -2.47 -30.14 19.02
CA PHE A 112 -1.10 -30.66 18.95
C PHE A 112 -0.82 -31.75 20.00
N GLU A 113 0.14 -32.63 19.70
CA GLU A 113 0.67 -33.63 20.64
C GLU A 113 2.12 -33.30 21.01
N SER A 114 2.62 -33.83 22.13
CA SER A 114 4.00 -33.57 22.60
C SER A 114 5.07 -33.95 21.55
N VAL A 115 4.79 -34.92 20.69
CA VAL A 115 5.69 -35.33 19.59
C VAL A 115 5.79 -34.28 18.48
N ASP A 116 4.81 -33.39 18.35
CA ASP A 116 4.79 -32.34 17.30
C ASP A 116 5.67 -31.14 17.68
N VAL A 117 5.91 -30.90 18.98
CA VAL A 117 6.61 -29.71 19.49
C VAL A 117 8.04 -29.57 18.92
N PRO A 118 8.89 -30.61 18.90
CA PRO A 118 10.23 -30.50 18.30
C PRO A 118 10.19 -30.14 16.80
N ILE A 119 9.15 -30.58 16.08
CA ILE A 119 8.98 -30.29 14.65
C ILE A 119 8.64 -28.81 14.47
N ILE A 120 7.71 -28.28 15.27
CA ILE A 120 7.35 -26.86 15.28
C ILE A 120 8.57 -25.98 15.57
N ILE A 121 9.36 -26.33 16.58
CA ILE A 121 10.58 -25.59 16.93
C ILE A 121 11.58 -25.60 15.76
N ALA A 122 11.74 -26.73 15.07
CA ALA A 122 12.63 -26.81 13.91
C ALA A 122 12.20 -25.86 12.78
N TYR A 123 10.89 -25.75 12.50
CA TYR A 123 10.36 -24.85 11.49
C TYR A 123 10.38 -23.37 11.91
N LYS A 124 10.14 -23.08 13.19
CA LYS A 124 10.36 -21.75 13.78
C LYS A 124 11.78 -21.28 13.50
N ASN A 125 12.76 -22.11 13.87
CA ASN A 125 14.19 -21.79 13.69
C ASN A 125 14.55 -21.63 12.22
N LYS A 126 14.00 -22.46 11.33
CA LYS A 126 14.20 -22.33 9.88
C LYS A 126 13.69 -20.98 9.36
N TYR A 127 12.48 -20.57 9.75
CA TYR A 127 11.93 -19.27 9.35
C TYR A 127 12.74 -18.10 9.93
N LEU A 128 13.03 -18.12 11.23
CA LEU A 128 13.83 -17.09 11.88
C LEU A 128 15.22 -16.96 11.24
N ASN A 129 15.90 -18.07 10.94
CA ASN A 129 17.19 -18.05 10.26
C ASN A 129 17.08 -17.46 8.85
N PHE A 130 16.05 -17.83 8.10
CA PHE A 130 15.79 -17.22 6.79
C PHE A 130 15.64 -15.70 6.91
N ARG A 131 14.80 -15.21 7.84
CA ARG A 131 14.56 -13.77 8.03
C ARG A 131 15.81 -13.03 8.51
N LYS A 132 16.54 -13.59 9.48
CA LYS A 132 17.80 -13.01 10.00
C LYS A 132 18.90 -12.93 8.96
N GLU A 133 19.11 -14.01 8.19
CA GLU A 133 20.19 -14.06 7.19
C GLU A 133 19.88 -13.28 5.92
N THR A 134 18.61 -13.17 5.54
CA THR A 134 18.21 -12.35 4.40
C THR A 134 18.12 -10.88 4.77
N ASN A 135 17.71 -10.57 6.01
CA ASN A 135 17.52 -9.22 6.56
C ASN A 135 16.90 -8.24 5.55
N SER A 136 15.97 -8.73 4.75
CA SER A 136 15.45 -8.01 3.60
C SER A 136 14.06 -8.49 3.26
N ASN A 137 13.29 -7.57 2.71
CA ASN A 137 11.99 -7.84 2.11
C ASN A 137 12.09 -7.87 0.58
N PHE A 138 13.31 -7.97 0.03
CA PHE A 138 13.62 -7.98 -1.40
C PHE A 138 12.98 -6.82 -2.19
N LEU A 139 12.72 -5.69 -1.51
CA LEU A 139 11.97 -4.51 -1.99
C LEU A 139 10.55 -4.81 -2.49
N THR A 140 10.18 -6.08 -2.55
CA THR A 140 9.02 -6.60 -3.27
C THR A 140 8.20 -7.60 -2.46
N LEU A 141 8.51 -7.82 -1.19
CA LEU A 141 7.78 -8.76 -0.35
C LEU A 141 7.54 -8.21 1.05
N GLU A 142 7.63 -6.89 1.23
CA GLU A 142 7.53 -6.27 2.56
C GLU A 142 6.20 -6.56 3.24
N LEU A 143 5.06 -6.32 2.57
CA LEU A 143 3.76 -6.63 3.18
C LEU A 143 3.60 -8.13 3.44
N VAL A 144 4.06 -8.97 2.51
CA VAL A 144 3.97 -10.42 2.63
C VAL A 144 4.73 -10.89 3.87
N PHE A 145 6.01 -10.51 3.99
CA PHE A 145 6.83 -10.90 5.12
C PHE A 145 6.40 -10.23 6.43
N SER A 146 5.90 -8.99 6.41
CA SER A 146 5.37 -8.37 7.63
C SER A 146 4.12 -9.08 8.15
N LEU A 147 3.22 -9.53 7.26
CA LEU A 147 2.06 -10.35 7.64
C LEU A 147 2.52 -11.70 8.19
N LEU A 148 3.43 -12.38 7.48
CA LEU A 148 3.98 -13.66 7.92
C LEU A 148 4.74 -13.54 9.25
N ASP A 149 5.58 -12.53 9.43
CA ASP A 149 6.35 -12.29 10.66
C ASP A 149 5.39 -12.09 11.85
N ARG A 150 4.28 -11.37 11.66
CA ARG A 150 3.25 -11.18 12.70
C ARG A 150 2.47 -12.46 12.99
N ASP A 151 1.98 -13.13 11.96
CA ASP A 151 1.04 -14.25 12.13
C ASP A 151 1.77 -15.54 12.53
N LEU A 152 3.00 -15.75 12.03
CA LEU A 152 3.85 -16.85 12.48
C LEU A 152 4.38 -16.63 13.90
N LYS A 153 4.58 -15.39 14.34
CA LYS A 153 4.86 -15.10 15.76
C LYS A 153 3.71 -15.62 16.63
N GLU A 154 2.46 -15.36 16.24
CA GLU A 154 1.29 -15.83 16.99
C GLU A 154 1.24 -17.36 17.13
N LEU A 155 1.67 -18.09 16.09
CA LEU A 155 1.81 -19.54 16.11
C LEU A 155 2.98 -19.98 16.99
N PHE A 156 4.18 -19.45 16.73
CA PHE A 156 5.42 -19.97 17.30
C PHE A 156 5.69 -19.55 18.74
N ASP A 157 5.20 -18.37 19.16
CA ASP A 157 5.30 -17.92 20.56
C ASP A 157 4.57 -18.84 21.52
N TYR A 158 3.55 -19.56 21.05
CA TYR A 158 2.85 -20.54 21.87
C TYR A 158 3.76 -21.72 22.27
N PHE A 159 4.80 -22.00 21.48
CA PHE A 159 5.74 -23.11 21.67
C PHE A 159 7.13 -22.64 22.11
N LYS A 160 7.25 -21.46 22.72
CA LYS A 160 8.52 -20.94 23.22
C LYS A 160 8.87 -21.54 24.58
N ASP A 161 10.15 -21.88 24.75
CA ASP A 161 10.69 -22.39 26.02
C ASP A 161 11.18 -21.27 26.95
N SER A 162 11.30 -20.04 26.44
CA SER A 162 11.75 -18.86 27.18
C SER A 162 10.82 -17.66 26.96
N ASP A 163 10.90 -16.68 27.85
CA ASP A 163 10.15 -15.42 27.71
C ASP A 163 10.75 -14.48 26.64
N GLU A 164 11.89 -14.84 26.03
CA GLU A 164 12.52 -14.03 24.99
C GLU A 164 11.62 -13.89 23.75
N ASP A 165 11.52 -12.67 23.22
CA ASP A 165 10.79 -12.42 21.98
C ASP A 165 11.73 -12.55 20.78
N GLU A 166 11.80 -13.76 20.24
CA GLU A 166 12.67 -14.10 19.10
C GLU A 166 12.25 -13.42 17.79
N PHE A 167 10.99 -12.96 17.69
CA PHE A 167 10.43 -12.27 16.54
C PHE A 167 10.56 -10.75 16.62
N ASN A 168 10.79 -10.17 17.81
CA ASN A 168 10.97 -8.73 17.98
C ASN A 168 12.12 -8.18 17.12
N ALA A 169 13.19 -8.96 16.94
CA ALA A 169 14.30 -8.60 16.05
C ALA A 169 13.91 -8.54 14.55
N LEU A 170 12.78 -9.16 14.16
CA LEU A 170 12.25 -9.11 12.80
C LEU A 170 11.24 -7.97 12.61
N MET A 171 10.65 -7.51 13.71
CA MET A 171 9.71 -6.39 13.70
C MET A 171 10.47 -5.10 13.43
N ALA A 172 9.97 -4.33 12.46
CA ALA A 172 10.52 -3.05 12.07
C ALA A 172 10.78 -2.13 13.28
N GLU A 173 11.92 -1.43 13.27
CA GLU A 173 12.24 -0.42 14.29
C GLU A 173 11.11 0.62 14.35
N LEU A 174 10.57 0.84 15.55
CA LEU A 174 9.51 1.82 15.76
C LEU A 174 10.11 3.23 15.90
N ILE A 175 9.86 4.07 14.92
CA ILE A 175 10.27 5.47 14.91
C ILE A 175 9.08 6.34 15.28
N GLN A 176 9.16 7.03 16.41
CA GLN A 176 8.19 8.07 16.75
C GLN A 176 8.38 9.28 15.84
N CYS A 177 7.30 9.71 15.20
CA CYS A 177 7.18 10.85 14.29
C CYS A 177 6.16 11.82 14.85
N ASN A 178 6.41 13.11 14.77
CA ASN A 178 5.49 14.13 15.28
C ASN A 178 4.30 14.38 14.32
N SER A 179 4.42 14.00 13.03
CA SER A 179 3.35 14.15 12.04
C SER A 179 3.44 13.12 10.89
N LEU A 180 2.38 13.05 10.08
CA LEU A 180 2.34 12.20 8.89
C LEU A 180 3.38 12.63 7.85
N GLU A 181 3.60 13.94 7.70
CA GLU A 181 4.63 14.50 6.83
C GLU A 181 6.04 14.08 7.27
N GLU A 182 6.31 14.03 8.57
CA GLU A 182 7.59 13.56 9.10
C GLU A 182 7.81 12.07 8.84
N ALA A 183 6.79 11.24 9.09
CA ALA A 183 6.83 9.81 8.78
C ALA A 183 7.08 9.57 7.28
N MET A 184 6.43 10.34 6.41
CA MET A 184 6.64 10.27 4.97
C MET A 184 8.04 10.74 4.54
N ARG A 185 8.60 11.78 5.16
CA ARG A 185 9.96 12.25 4.86
C ARG A 185 11.00 11.22 5.28
N LEU A 186 10.91 10.69 6.50
CA LEU A 186 11.83 9.67 6.99
C LEU A 186 11.74 8.38 6.16
N HIS A 187 10.54 8.03 5.71
CA HIS A 187 10.33 6.96 4.74
C HIS A 187 10.98 7.27 3.38
N GLN A 188 10.88 8.50 2.87
CA GLN A 188 11.50 8.89 1.60
C GLN A 188 13.03 8.88 1.63
N GLU A 189 13.62 9.18 2.79
CA GLU A 189 15.07 9.19 2.99
C GLU A 189 15.67 7.77 3.06
N ASN A 190 14.94 6.81 3.65
CA ASN A 190 15.40 5.43 3.79
C ASN A 190 14.26 4.43 3.51
N PRO A 191 13.76 4.35 2.27
CA PRO A 191 12.56 3.58 1.97
C PRO A 191 12.75 2.09 2.25
N SER A 192 13.93 1.51 2.15
CA SER A 192 14.13 0.05 2.22
C SER A 192 14.23 -0.56 3.61
N GLN A 193 14.43 0.23 4.65
CA GLN A 193 14.49 -0.31 6.00
C GLN A 193 13.08 -0.67 6.48
N ASN A 194 12.95 -1.87 7.08
CA ASN A 194 11.75 -2.29 7.80
C ASN A 194 11.61 -1.35 9.01
N LYS A 195 10.95 -0.20 8.83
CA LYS A 195 10.76 0.86 9.83
C LYS A 195 9.28 1.15 9.96
N ARG A 196 8.79 1.10 11.19
CA ARG A 196 7.39 1.40 11.56
C ARG A 196 7.36 2.81 12.11
N PHE A 197 6.41 3.62 11.67
CA PHE A 197 6.28 4.99 12.17
C PHE A 197 5.07 5.10 13.12
N SER A 198 5.32 5.58 14.33
CA SER A 198 4.31 5.90 15.35
C SER A 198 4.08 7.40 15.37
N ILE A 199 2.83 7.89 15.42
CA ILE A 199 2.52 9.32 15.50
C ILE A 199 1.72 9.62 16.78
N PRO A 200 2.22 10.44 17.72
CA PRO A 200 1.61 10.67 19.04
C PRO A 200 0.17 11.21 19.03
N SER A 201 -0.28 11.85 17.95
CA SER A 201 -1.62 12.43 17.84
C SER A 201 -2.75 11.42 17.56
N LEU A 202 -2.48 10.11 17.62
CA LEU A 202 -3.50 9.05 17.60
C LEU A 202 -3.96 8.58 19.00
N ASN A 203 -3.58 9.31 20.07
CA ASN A 203 -4.05 9.02 21.43
C ASN A 203 -5.57 9.25 21.54
N VAL A 204 -6.34 8.16 21.47
CA VAL A 204 -7.75 8.15 21.83
C VAL A 204 -7.87 7.91 23.34
N PRO A 205 -8.46 8.84 24.12
CA PRO A 205 -8.96 8.51 25.45
C PRO A 205 -10.29 7.78 25.27
N ASN A 206 -10.25 6.45 25.12
CA ASN A 206 -11.27 5.48 25.52
C ASN A 206 -11.06 4.12 24.83
N ALA A 207 -10.13 3.34 25.35
CA ALA A 207 -10.32 1.91 25.51
C ALA A 207 -9.61 1.53 26.81
N ALA A 208 -10.37 1.07 27.80
CA ALA A 208 -9.78 0.49 28.98
C ALA A 208 -8.90 -0.70 28.55
N ASN A 209 -7.67 -0.70 29.07
CA ASN A 209 -6.58 -1.67 28.93
C ASN A 209 -5.50 -1.32 27.89
N GLU A 210 -4.42 -0.76 28.46
CA GLU A 210 -2.99 -0.83 28.06
C GLU A 210 -2.57 -0.26 26.69
N ASN A 211 -1.91 0.91 26.76
CA ASN A 211 -0.78 1.40 25.95
C ASN A 211 -0.54 0.75 24.57
N SER A 212 -1.47 0.89 23.63
CA SER A 212 -1.22 0.55 22.22
C SER A 212 -1.00 1.83 21.41
N GLU A 213 0.28 2.21 21.23
CA GLU A 213 0.65 3.18 20.20
C GLU A 213 0.21 2.64 18.83
N GLN A 214 -0.68 3.37 18.13
CA GLN A 214 -1.17 2.94 16.82
C GLN A 214 -0.14 3.26 15.74
N ILE A 215 0.45 2.20 15.20
CA ILE A 215 1.43 2.23 14.11
C ILE A 215 0.71 2.40 12.77
N ILE A 216 1.07 3.44 12.02
CA ILE A 216 0.62 3.57 10.63
C ILE A 216 1.58 2.74 9.76
N GLU A 217 1.22 1.49 9.50
CA GLU A 217 1.87 0.72 8.43
C GLU A 217 1.38 1.27 7.08
N ILE A 218 2.22 2.10 6.45
CA ILE A 218 2.00 2.53 5.06
C ILE A 218 2.26 1.31 4.19
N ASP A 219 1.20 0.58 3.88
CA ASP A 219 1.22 -0.60 3.03
C ASP A 219 1.74 -0.24 1.62
N ARG A 220 3.00 -0.61 1.37
CA ARG A 220 3.71 -0.38 0.09
C ARG A 220 3.23 -1.31 -1.04
N TYR A 221 2.39 -2.31 -0.77
CA TYR A 221 2.18 -3.43 -1.70
C TYR A 221 0.85 -3.38 -2.47
N GLY A 222 -0.14 -2.64 -1.99
CA GLY A 222 -1.18 -2.10 -2.87
C GLY A 222 -0.64 -1.15 -3.96
N MET A 223 0.57 -0.62 -3.75
CA MET A 223 1.26 0.36 -4.60
C MET A 223 2.22 -0.23 -5.64
N LEU A 224 2.62 -1.51 -5.56
CA LEU A 224 3.68 -2.08 -6.42
C LEU A 224 3.35 -3.43 -7.09
N THR A 225 2.22 -4.08 -6.76
CA THR A 225 1.93 -5.47 -7.20
C THR A 225 0.77 -5.64 -8.14
N HIS A 226 0.18 -4.55 -8.60
CA HIS A 226 -0.65 -4.74 -9.77
C HIS A 226 0.27 -5.06 -10.93
N PRO A 227 0.04 -6.16 -11.67
CA PRO A 227 0.75 -6.37 -12.93
C PRO A 227 0.58 -5.07 -13.68
N VAL A 228 1.70 -4.40 -14.04
CA VAL A 228 1.69 -3.09 -14.70
C VAL A 228 0.63 -3.16 -15.77
N LYS A 229 -0.56 -2.65 -15.47
CA LYS A 229 -1.66 -2.78 -16.41
C LYS A 229 -1.21 -1.81 -17.49
N LYS A 230 -0.80 -2.35 -18.64
CA LYS A 230 -0.53 -1.53 -19.81
C LYS A 230 -1.85 -0.90 -20.24
N THR A 231 -2.21 0.18 -19.56
CA THR A 231 -3.24 1.13 -19.95
C THR A 231 -2.78 1.73 -21.27
N LYS A 232 -3.74 1.99 -22.15
CA LYS A 232 -3.45 2.40 -23.54
C LYS A 232 -3.52 3.91 -23.73
N SER A 233 -4.07 4.63 -22.74
CA SER A 233 -4.23 6.09 -22.75
C SER A 233 -4.09 6.69 -21.35
N SER A 234 -3.78 7.99 -21.28
CA SER A 234 -3.71 8.72 -20.01
C SER A 234 -5.03 8.67 -19.23
N PHE A 235 -6.15 8.62 -19.95
CA PHE A 235 -7.49 8.53 -19.37
C PHE A 235 -7.74 7.17 -18.71
N GLU A 236 -7.36 6.08 -19.38
CA GLU A 236 -7.44 4.74 -18.80
C GLU A 236 -6.59 4.62 -17.54
N GLU A 237 -5.39 5.20 -17.55
CA GLU A 237 -4.50 5.24 -16.40
C GLU A 237 -5.09 6.07 -15.25
N ALA A 238 -5.61 7.27 -15.53
CA ALA A 238 -6.23 8.12 -14.52
C ALA A 238 -7.40 7.40 -13.81
N ILE A 239 -8.29 6.76 -14.59
CA ILE A 239 -9.38 5.95 -14.04
C ILE A 239 -8.85 4.78 -13.21
N TYR A 240 -7.79 4.14 -13.68
CA TYR A 240 -7.17 3.02 -12.99
C TYR A 240 -6.61 3.46 -11.63
N ARG A 241 -5.83 4.54 -11.57
CA ARG A 241 -5.24 5.09 -10.34
C ARG A 241 -6.28 5.55 -9.34
N ILE A 242 -7.34 6.22 -9.78
CA ILE A 242 -8.44 6.62 -8.89
C ILE A 242 -9.21 5.41 -8.36
N LYS A 243 -9.33 4.32 -9.13
CA LYS A 243 -9.91 3.07 -8.61
C LYS A 243 -8.99 2.39 -7.58
N LEU A 244 -7.68 2.48 -7.73
CA LEU A 244 -6.73 2.02 -6.71
C LEU A 244 -6.87 2.84 -5.43
N LEU A 245 -6.91 4.17 -5.55
CA LEU A 245 -7.16 5.08 -4.43
C LEU A 245 -8.47 4.77 -3.71
N LYS A 246 -9.57 4.61 -4.46
CA LYS A 246 -10.88 4.24 -3.92
C LYS A 246 -10.78 2.95 -3.10
N ARG A 247 -10.16 1.92 -3.67
CA ARG A 247 -10.00 0.64 -3.00
C ARG A 247 -9.11 0.75 -1.76
N PHE A 248 -8.02 1.49 -1.83
CA PHE A 248 -7.13 1.71 -0.70
C PHE A 248 -7.88 2.34 0.48
N ILE A 249 -8.62 3.42 0.21
CA ILE A 249 -9.40 4.13 1.23
C ILE A 249 -10.53 3.25 1.78
N GLU A 250 -11.30 2.58 0.91
CA GLU A 250 -12.51 1.86 1.31
C GLU A 250 -12.27 0.51 1.98
N ASN A 251 -11.21 -0.19 1.56
CA ASN A 251 -11.04 -1.62 1.85
C ASN A 251 -9.68 -1.98 2.47
N ASN A 252 -8.66 -1.12 2.35
CA ASN A 252 -7.30 -1.42 2.85
C ASN A 252 -6.90 -0.48 4.00
N ASN A 253 -7.85 -0.09 4.85
CA ASN A 253 -7.61 0.82 5.98
C ASN A 253 -7.07 2.21 5.59
N GLY A 254 -7.10 2.62 4.32
CA GLY A 254 -6.66 3.94 3.90
C GLY A 254 -7.52 5.07 4.46
N ASN A 255 -8.77 4.79 4.84
CA ASN A 255 -9.64 5.71 5.58
C ASN A 255 -9.03 6.17 6.92
N ARG A 256 -8.09 5.41 7.51
CA ARG A 256 -7.40 5.78 8.75
C ARG A 256 -6.61 7.09 8.64
N ALA A 257 -6.11 7.42 7.44
CA ALA A 257 -5.44 8.69 7.18
C ALA A 257 -6.36 9.91 7.48
N PHE A 258 -7.68 9.71 7.44
CA PHE A 258 -8.69 10.76 7.58
C PHE A 258 -9.53 10.66 8.86
N LYS A 259 -9.12 9.83 9.83
CA LYS A 259 -9.83 9.67 11.11
C LYS A 259 -10.00 10.99 11.84
N SER A 260 -8.93 11.77 11.88
CA SER A 260 -8.97 13.06 12.56
C SER A 260 -9.63 14.13 11.67
N PRO A 261 -10.56 14.93 12.19
CA PRO A 261 -11.25 15.97 11.42
C PRO A 261 -10.30 16.94 10.70
N GLU A 262 -9.12 17.22 11.27
CA GLU A 262 -8.08 18.06 10.66
C GLU A 262 -7.49 17.44 9.39
N ASN A 263 -7.41 16.11 9.30
CA ASN A 263 -6.90 15.41 8.12
C ASN A 263 -7.96 15.23 7.04
N GLN A 264 -9.22 15.49 7.32
CA GLN A 264 -10.30 15.46 6.33
C GLN A 264 -10.28 16.72 5.46
N ASN A 265 -9.17 16.93 4.75
CA ASN A 265 -8.91 18.07 3.87
C ASN A 265 -8.38 17.59 2.51
N GLU A 266 -8.43 18.46 1.48
CA GLU A 266 -8.01 18.09 0.12
C GLU A 266 -6.49 17.82 0.04
N SER A 267 -5.66 18.50 0.84
CA SER A 267 -4.20 18.29 0.86
C SER A 267 -3.82 16.88 1.31
N ALA A 268 -4.43 16.38 2.39
CA ALA A 268 -4.25 14.99 2.84
C ALA A 268 -4.74 14.00 1.78
N PHE A 269 -5.86 14.31 1.12
CA PHE A 269 -6.40 13.47 0.05
C PHE A 269 -5.46 13.40 -1.17
N GLN A 270 -4.87 14.54 -1.55
CA GLN A 270 -3.83 14.61 -2.58
C GLN A 270 -2.56 13.86 -2.17
N LEU A 271 -2.13 13.91 -0.90
CA LEU A 271 -0.97 13.18 -0.40
C LEU A 271 -1.18 11.66 -0.49
N VAL A 272 -2.35 11.18 -0.07
CA VAL A 272 -2.71 9.76 -0.21
C VAL A 272 -2.79 9.35 -1.67
N PHE A 273 -3.30 10.20 -2.56
CA PHE A 273 -3.30 9.88 -4.00
C PHE A 273 -1.89 9.85 -4.59
N LYS A 274 -0.99 10.74 -4.17
CA LYS A 274 0.39 10.80 -4.64
C LYS A 274 1.15 9.51 -4.31
N SER A 275 0.91 8.91 -3.15
CA SER A 275 1.52 7.60 -2.82
C SER A 275 1.05 6.51 -3.79
N ILE A 276 -0.23 6.48 -4.18
CA ILE A 276 -0.79 5.49 -5.12
C ILE A 276 -0.20 5.58 -6.55
N CYS A 277 0.50 6.66 -6.90
CA CYS A 277 0.95 6.92 -8.27
C CYS A 277 2.44 6.62 -8.52
N SER A 278 3.23 6.24 -7.52
CA SER A 278 4.70 6.21 -7.58
C SER A 278 5.32 5.20 -8.55
N ASP A 279 4.55 4.21 -9.00
CA ASP A 279 4.95 3.10 -9.86
C ASP A 279 4.42 3.22 -11.31
N SER A 280 3.77 4.33 -11.66
CA SER A 280 3.21 4.49 -13.00
C SER A 280 4.27 4.70 -14.08
N ILE A 281 4.08 4.03 -15.22
CA ILE A 281 4.84 4.31 -16.46
C ILE A 281 4.34 5.57 -17.17
N TRP A 282 3.20 6.12 -16.74
CA TRP A 282 2.64 7.38 -17.22
C TRP A 282 3.17 8.53 -16.38
N ASP A 283 3.29 9.70 -17.00
CA ASP A 283 3.70 10.91 -16.31
C ASP A 283 2.54 11.45 -15.47
N ILE A 284 2.60 11.29 -14.13
CA ILE A 284 1.57 11.76 -13.20
C ILE A 284 2.11 12.89 -12.33
N ASN A 285 1.63 14.12 -12.54
CA ASN A 285 2.15 15.32 -11.87
C ASN A 285 1.06 16.20 -11.28
N SER A 286 1.29 16.74 -10.08
CA SER A 286 0.60 17.94 -9.59
C SER A 286 1.14 19.14 -10.35
N GLU A 287 0.36 19.78 -11.23
CA GLU A 287 0.90 20.81 -12.11
C GLU A 287 1.13 22.16 -11.40
N VAL A 288 2.10 22.91 -11.94
CA VAL A 288 2.38 24.32 -11.65
C VAL A 288 1.32 25.18 -12.34
N ASN A 289 0.79 26.16 -11.62
CA ASN A 289 -0.30 27.05 -12.02
C ASN A 289 -0.13 27.66 -13.44
N ASN A 290 -0.87 27.14 -14.45
CA ASN A 290 -0.91 27.68 -15.82
C ASN A 290 -1.73 28.98 -15.96
N GLY A 291 -1.71 29.84 -14.94
CA GLY A 291 -2.35 31.16 -14.93
C GLY A 291 -3.86 31.17 -14.60
N ARG A 292 -4.46 30.03 -14.26
CA ARG A 292 -5.91 29.90 -13.90
C ARG A 292 -6.16 29.05 -12.64
N GLY A 293 -5.13 28.83 -11.83
CA GLY A 293 -5.13 27.93 -10.68
C GLY A 293 -4.51 26.57 -11.02
N PRO A 294 -3.84 25.91 -10.06
CA PRO A 294 -3.30 24.57 -10.27
C PRO A 294 -4.44 23.55 -10.36
N VAL A 295 -4.30 22.62 -11.29
CA VAL A 295 -5.03 21.35 -11.30
C VAL A 295 -4.43 20.45 -10.24
N ASP A 296 -5.24 19.59 -9.60
CA ASP A 296 -4.73 18.69 -8.56
C ASP A 296 -3.67 17.73 -9.13
N PHE A 297 -3.98 17.00 -10.21
CA PHE A 297 -3.02 16.16 -10.93
C PHE A 297 -3.28 16.10 -12.44
N THR A 298 -2.26 15.77 -13.22
CA THR A 298 -2.36 15.41 -14.64
C THR A 298 -1.72 14.04 -14.85
N VAL A 299 -2.29 13.25 -15.75
CA VAL A 299 -1.70 12.00 -16.26
C VAL A 299 -1.40 12.21 -17.72
N SER A 300 -0.21 11.90 -18.20
CA SER A 300 0.13 12.13 -19.61
C SER A 300 1.16 11.17 -20.20
N LYS A 301 1.20 11.14 -21.53
CA LYS A 301 2.30 10.55 -22.31
C LYS A 301 2.65 11.51 -23.45
N GLY A 302 3.29 12.61 -23.07
CA GLY A 302 3.57 13.73 -23.96
C GLY A 302 2.34 14.63 -24.17
N ALA A 303 2.48 15.63 -25.04
CA ALA A 303 1.49 16.71 -25.16
C ALA A 303 0.15 16.30 -25.78
N ASN A 304 0.08 15.19 -26.51
CA ASN A 304 -1.09 14.78 -27.28
C ASN A 304 -2.04 13.82 -26.52
N ASP A 305 -1.59 13.26 -25.40
CA ASP A 305 -2.39 12.38 -24.54
C ASP A 305 -2.20 12.81 -23.09
N LYS A 306 -3.17 13.60 -22.61
CA LYS A 306 -3.18 14.18 -21.27
C LYS A 306 -4.57 14.08 -20.68
N THR A 307 -4.69 13.70 -19.42
CA THR A 307 -5.93 13.66 -18.66
C THR A 307 -5.74 14.44 -17.37
N VAL A 308 -6.71 15.29 -17.03
CA VAL A 308 -6.74 16.04 -15.77
C VAL A 308 -7.43 15.21 -14.68
N ILE A 309 -6.87 15.16 -13.48
CA ILE A 309 -7.48 14.57 -12.29
C ILE A 309 -7.80 15.67 -11.28
N GLU A 310 -9.02 15.67 -10.78
CA GLU A 310 -9.48 16.56 -9.71
C GLU A 310 -9.92 15.73 -8.50
N LEU A 311 -9.41 16.09 -7.33
CA LEU A 311 -9.75 15.51 -6.04
C LEU A 311 -10.60 16.52 -5.27
N LYS A 312 -11.77 16.12 -4.80
CA LYS A 312 -12.70 16.99 -4.09
C LYS A 312 -13.25 16.31 -2.86
N LEU A 313 -13.59 17.10 -1.85
CA LEU A 313 -14.37 16.62 -0.71
C LEU A 313 -15.86 16.88 -0.90
N ALA A 314 -16.67 15.87 -0.58
CA ALA A 314 -18.13 15.94 -0.63
C ALA A 314 -18.70 17.03 0.30
N LYS A 315 -18.00 17.38 1.40
CA LYS A 315 -18.37 18.48 2.31
C LYS A 315 -18.04 19.88 1.79
N SER A 316 -17.27 20.01 0.71
CA SER A 316 -16.87 21.32 0.18
C SER A 316 -18.10 22.16 -0.21
N SER A 317 -18.20 23.38 0.34
CA SER A 317 -19.28 24.33 0.00
C SER A 317 -19.26 24.71 -1.48
N LYS A 318 -18.08 24.65 -2.12
CA LYS A 318 -17.85 24.99 -3.53
C LYS A 318 -18.01 23.81 -4.49
N LEU A 319 -18.33 22.61 -4.02
CA LEU A 319 -18.39 21.39 -4.85
C LEU A 319 -19.25 21.56 -6.11
N LYS A 320 -20.47 22.10 -5.98
CA LYS A 320 -21.37 22.32 -7.12
C LYS A 320 -20.78 23.30 -8.15
N GLN A 321 -20.20 24.40 -7.69
CA GLN A 321 -19.55 25.39 -8.55
C GLN A 321 -18.33 24.78 -9.26
N ASN A 322 -17.51 24.02 -8.54
CA ASN A 322 -16.30 23.38 -9.08
C ASN A 322 -16.67 22.37 -10.16
N LEU A 323 -17.65 21.51 -9.92
CA LEU A 323 -18.14 20.53 -10.90
C LEU A 323 -18.76 21.17 -12.14
N GLN A 324 -19.35 22.37 -12.00
CA GLN A 324 -20.02 23.05 -13.10
C GLN A 324 -19.07 23.85 -14.00
N TYR A 325 -17.99 24.42 -13.45
CA TYR A 325 -17.16 25.38 -14.19
C TYR A 325 -15.68 25.03 -14.25
N GLN A 326 -15.13 24.44 -13.19
CA GLN A 326 -13.69 24.30 -13.02
C GLN A 326 -13.10 23.29 -14.02
N VAL A 327 -13.83 22.20 -14.26
CA VAL A 327 -13.40 21.10 -15.13
C VAL A 327 -13.22 21.56 -16.58
N ASP A 328 -14.16 22.34 -17.12
CA ASP A 328 -14.07 22.84 -18.50
C ASP A 328 -12.99 23.91 -18.68
N ILE A 329 -12.75 24.71 -17.64
CA ILE A 329 -11.64 25.68 -17.62
C ILE A 329 -10.30 24.93 -17.65
N TYR A 330 -10.15 23.87 -16.86
CA TYR A 330 -8.93 23.09 -16.81
C TYR A 330 -8.67 22.26 -18.05
N LYS A 331 -9.71 21.68 -18.66
CA LYS A 331 -9.64 21.03 -19.98
C LYS A 331 -9.06 21.97 -21.04
N LYS A 332 -9.61 23.18 -21.13
CA LYS A 332 -9.13 24.22 -22.07
C LYS A 332 -7.68 24.64 -21.77
N ALA A 333 -7.35 24.88 -20.51
CA ALA A 333 -6.01 25.30 -20.10
C ALA A 333 -4.94 24.23 -20.38
N ASN A 334 -5.29 22.95 -20.21
CA ASN A 334 -4.39 21.81 -20.40
C ASN A 334 -4.43 21.23 -21.82
N ARG A 335 -5.17 21.85 -22.75
CA ARG A 335 -5.38 21.37 -24.13
C ARG A 335 -5.83 19.90 -24.19
N THR A 336 -6.76 19.51 -23.30
CA THR A 336 -7.35 18.17 -23.26
C THR A 336 -8.84 18.24 -23.01
N ASP A 337 -9.59 17.31 -23.58
CA ASP A 337 -11.02 17.13 -23.28
C ASP A 337 -11.27 16.05 -22.21
N GLN A 338 -10.20 15.41 -21.72
CA GLN A 338 -10.23 14.29 -20.79
C GLN A 338 -10.02 14.74 -19.35
N SER A 339 -10.92 14.31 -18.46
CA SER A 339 -10.79 14.54 -17.03
C SER A 339 -11.35 13.39 -16.20
N VAL A 340 -10.83 13.18 -15.00
CA VAL A 340 -11.36 12.26 -13.98
C VAL A 340 -11.52 13.02 -12.68
N ILE A 341 -12.63 12.81 -11.98
CA ILE A 341 -12.92 13.49 -10.71
C ILE A 341 -13.15 12.42 -9.64
N ALA A 342 -12.45 12.54 -8.51
CA ALA A 342 -12.73 11.75 -7.32
C ALA A 342 -13.34 12.62 -6.23
N ILE A 343 -14.43 12.15 -5.63
CA ILE A 343 -15.13 12.86 -4.56
C ILE A 343 -15.14 11.98 -3.32
N LEU A 344 -14.40 12.38 -2.29
CA LEU A 344 -14.32 11.67 -1.00
C LEU A 344 -15.41 12.18 -0.04
N HIS A 345 -16.17 11.27 0.58
CA HIS A 345 -17.14 11.58 1.62
C HIS A 345 -16.85 10.81 2.91
N PHE A 346 -17.20 11.38 4.06
CA PHE A 346 -16.94 10.76 5.36
C PHE A 346 -18.19 10.29 6.10
N ASN A 347 -19.37 10.55 5.54
CA ASN A 347 -20.65 10.12 6.11
C ASN A 347 -21.76 10.10 5.05
N LYS A 348 -22.89 9.48 5.39
CA LYS A 348 -24.08 9.37 4.54
C LYS A 348 -24.69 10.72 4.10
N ALA A 349 -24.61 11.77 4.94
CA ALA A 349 -25.15 13.09 4.60
C ALA A 349 -24.34 13.75 3.48
N GLU A 350 -23.01 13.67 3.57
CA GLU A 350 -22.09 14.12 2.53
C GLU A 350 -22.26 13.35 1.22
N HIS A 351 -22.37 12.01 1.29
CA HIS A 351 -22.67 11.17 0.13
C HIS A 351 -23.96 11.61 -0.58
N ASN A 352 -25.06 11.75 0.18
CA ASN A 352 -26.36 12.16 -0.37
C ASN A 352 -26.31 13.56 -1.00
N ARG A 353 -25.57 14.49 -0.38
CA ARG A 353 -25.34 15.83 -0.94
C ARG A 353 -24.59 15.75 -2.26
N ALA A 354 -23.51 14.97 -2.34
CA ALA A 354 -22.74 14.80 -3.57
C ALA A 354 -23.59 14.18 -4.69
N VAL A 355 -24.34 13.12 -4.41
CA VAL A 355 -25.26 12.48 -5.37
C VAL A 355 -26.32 13.45 -5.87
N LYS A 356 -26.90 14.26 -4.98
CA LYS A 356 -27.89 15.28 -5.37
C LYS A 356 -27.28 16.30 -6.34
N ILE A 357 -26.09 16.84 -6.02
CA ILE A 357 -25.39 17.80 -6.88
C ILE A 357 -25.08 17.18 -8.25
N LEU A 358 -24.61 15.93 -8.30
CA LEU A 358 -24.32 15.24 -9.56
C LEU A 358 -25.58 15.07 -10.43
N LYS A 359 -26.72 14.72 -9.83
CA LYS A 359 -28.00 14.63 -10.55
C LYS A 359 -28.48 15.98 -11.07
N GLU A 360 -28.38 17.03 -10.26
CA GLU A 360 -28.75 18.40 -10.68
C GLU A 360 -27.92 18.88 -11.88
N LEU A 361 -26.64 18.52 -11.92
CA LEU A 361 -25.72 18.85 -13.01
C LEU A 361 -25.74 17.83 -14.16
N LYS A 362 -26.55 16.75 -14.07
CA LYS A 362 -26.61 15.64 -15.03
C LYS A 362 -25.27 14.92 -15.24
N LEU A 363 -24.46 14.84 -14.17
CA LEU A 363 -23.14 14.22 -14.14
C LEU A 363 -23.16 12.82 -13.51
N ASP A 364 -24.29 12.39 -12.95
CA ASP A 364 -24.46 11.14 -12.19
C ASP A 364 -24.22 9.85 -12.99
N LYS A 365 -24.24 9.93 -14.33
CA LYS A 365 -23.98 8.80 -15.23
C LYS A 365 -22.55 8.74 -15.77
N LEU A 366 -21.71 9.71 -15.44
CA LEU A 366 -20.35 9.82 -15.97
C LEU A 366 -19.40 8.88 -15.24
N LYS A 367 -18.79 7.94 -15.99
CA LYS A 367 -17.87 6.93 -15.44
C LYS A 367 -16.54 7.51 -14.93
N ASN A 368 -16.23 8.74 -15.32
CA ASN A 368 -15.05 9.48 -14.92
C ASN A 368 -15.29 10.37 -13.68
N ILE A 369 -16.44 10.25 -13.02
CA ILE A 369 -16.67 10.82 -11.69
C ILE A 369 -16.87 9.65 -10.72
N ILE A 370 -16.01 9.58 -9.71
CA ILE A 370 -15.89 8.44 -8.82
C ILE A 370 -16.11 8.92 -7.38
N LEU A 371 -17.17 8.45 -6.74
CA LEU A 371 -17.38 8.65 -5.30
C LEU A 371 -16.50 7.66 -4.52
N ILE A 372 -15.85 8.14 -3.47
CA ILE A 372 -15.02 7.34 -2.56
C ILE A 372 -15.57 7.48 -1.14
N ASP A 373 -15.79 6.35 -0.49
CA ASP A 373 -16.28 6.21 0.85
C ASP A 373 -15.12 6.15 1.86
N GLY A 374 -14.91 7.26 2.56
CA GLY A 374 -13.94 7.41 3.63
C GLY A 374 -14.53 7.28 5.02
N GLU A 375 -15.79 6.83 5.16
CA GLU A 375 -16.43 6.65 6.47
C GLU A 375 -15.64 5.66 7.33
N GLU A 376 -15.52 5.94 8.63
CA GLU A 376 -14.93 4.99 9.56
C GLU A 376 -15.91 3.83 9.75
N LYS A 377 -15.51 2.65 9.27
CA LYS A 377 -16.33 1.45 9.37
C LYS A 377 -16.03 0.74 10.68
N PRO A 378 -17.06 0.22 11.39
CA PRO A 378 -16.83 -0.66 12.53
C PRO A 378 -16.01 -1.88 12.09
N SER A 379 -15.20 -2.42 13.00
CA SER A 379 -14.47 -3.66 12.74
C SER A 379 -15.44 -4.77 12.34
N ALA A 380 -15.00 -5.68 11.46
CA ALA A 380 -15.82 -6.81 11.01
C ALA A 380 -16.41 -7.64 12.17
N SER A 381 -15.71 -7.70 13.31
CA SER A 381 -16.16 -8.33 14.56
C SER A 381 -17.37 -7.64 15.23
N ASN A 382 -17.68 -6.41 14.86
CA ASN A 382 -18.77 -5.59 15.43
C ASN A 382 -19.93 -5.37 14.44
N VAL A 383 -19.82 -5.88 13.20
CA VAL A 383 -20.89 -5.81 12.21
C VAL A 383 -21.95 -6.84 12.59
N LYS A 384 -23.03 -6.41 13.26
CA LYS A 384 -24.24 -7.23 13.38
C LYS A 384 -24.95 -7.18 12.04
N ASN A 385 -25.21 -8.34 11.42
CA ASN A 385 -26.11 -8.42 10.26
C ASN A 385 -27.44 -7.77 10.62
N THR A 386 -27.70 -6.61 10.03
CA THR A 386 -29.05 -6.07 9.95
C THR A 386 -29.52 -6.37 8.55
N ASP A 387 -30.37 -7.40 8.44
CA ASP A 387 -31.13 -7.75 7.24
C ASP A 387 -31.95 -6.56 6.71
#